data_AF-A0A939UGZ5-F1
#
_entry.id   AF-A0A939UGZ5-F1
#
_cell.length_a   1.000
_cell.length_b   1.000
_cell.length_c   1.000
_cell.angle_alpha   90.00
_cell.angle_beta   90.00
_cell.angle_gamma   90.00
#
_symmetry.space_group_name_H-M   'P 1'
#
loop_
_entity.id
_entity.type
_entity.pdbx_description
1 polymer ?
#
loop_
_entity_poly.entity_id
_entity_poly.type
_entity_poly.pdbx_seq_one_letter_code
_entity_poly.pdbx_strand_id
1 'polypeptide(L)' 'SNKDKGPIVKKVCKAGCIGCGLCAKQCEFEAIEFSGTLARVNPEKCTLCGKCAEKCPAKVITTTPV' A
#
# COMPACT_ATOMS: atom_id res chain seq x y z
N SER A 1 3.98 -17.21 -3.70
CA SER A 1 3.44 -15.96 -3.11
C SER A 1 4.05 -15.74 -1.74
N ASN A 2 5.03 -14.84 -1.63
CA ASN A 2 5.72 -14.55 -0.36
C ASN A 2 4.80 -13.73 0.56
N LYS A 3 4.57 -14.24 1.77
CA LYS A 3 3.68 -13.66 2.81
C LYS A 3 4.49 -13.00 3.92
N ASP A 4 5.62 -12.41 3.55
CA ASP A 4 6.65 -12.03 4.50
C ASP A 4 6.30 -10.76 5.29
N LYS A 5 6.66 -10.76 6.58
CA LYS A 5 6.39 -9.64 7.48
C LYS A 5 7.26 -8.43 7.12
N GLY A 6 6.78 -7.22 7.41
CA GLY A 6 7.41 -5.92 7.09
C GLY A 6 8.95 -5.83 7.17
N PRO A 7 9.66 -6.38 8.17
CA PRO A 7 11.13 -6.33 8.20
C PRO A 7 11.80 -7.20 7.11
N ILE A 8 11.18 -8.29 6.68
CA ILE A 8 11.68 -9.16 5.60
C ILE A 8 11.44 -8.49 4.25
N VAL A 9 10.27 -7.87 4.06
CA VAL A 9 9.95 -7.11 2.84
C VAL A 9 10.96 -6.00 2.60
N LYS A 10 11.38 -5.25 3.63
CA LYS A 10 12.41 -4.21 3.49
C LYS A 10 13.83 -4.76 3.23
N LYS A 11 14.10 -6.02 3.63
CA LYS A 11 15.35 -6.75 3.37
C LYS A 11 15.44 -7.24 1.93
N VAL A 12 14.30 -7.62 1.34
CA VAL A 12 14.22 -8.18 -0.02
C VAL A 12 13.91 -7.09 -1.05
N CYS A 13 13.13 -6.09 -0.68
CA CYS A 13 12.69 -5.01 -1.56
C CYS A 13 12.62 -3.68 -0.79
N LYS A 14 13.55 -2.75 -1.08
CA LYS A 14 13.55 -1.41 -0.47
C LYS A 14 12.25 -0.63 -0.72
N ALA A 15 11.54 -0.96 -1.80
CA ALA A 15 10.24 -0.42 -2.18
C ALA A 15 9.07 -1.37 -1.86
N GLY A 16 9.18 -2.19 -0.80
CA GLY A 16 8.12 -3.09 -0.39
C GLY A 16 7.23 -2.52 0.73
N CYS A 17 5.94 -2.86 0.72
CA CYS A 17 4.98 -2.37 1.71
C CYS A 17 5.42 -2.77 3.13
N ILE A 18 5.57 -1.77 4.00
CA ILE A 18 5.97 -1.99 5.40
C ILE A 18 4.77 -2.13 6.35
N GLY A 19 3.53 -2.08 5.84
CA GLY A 19 2.32 -2.18 6.66
C GLY A 19 2.09 -0.99 7.60
N CYS A 20 2.56 0.22 7.26
CA CYS A 20 2.51 1.39 8.14
C CYS A 20 1.10 1.96 8.40
N GLY A 21 0.06 1.53 7.68
CA GLY A 21 -1.31 2.05 7.88
C GLY A 21 -1.59 3.46 7.34
N LEU A 22 -0.56 4.24 6.99
CA LEU A 22 -0.71 5.65 6.57
C LEU A 22 -1.56 5.83 5.32
N CYS A 23 -1.44 4.92 4.36
CA CYS A 23 -2.22 4.97 3.13
C CYS A 23 -3.72 4.80 3.40
N ALA A 24 -4.11 3.85 4.27
CA ALA A 24 -5.51 3.65 4.63
C ALA A 24 -6.07 4.83 5.43
N LYS A 25 -5.26 5.41 6.33
CA LYS A 25 -5.64 6.63 7.07
C LYS A 25 -5.89 7.84 6.15
N GLN A 26 -5.18 7.92 5.03
CA GLN A 26 -5.33 9.01 4.06
C GLN A 26 -6.46 8.75 3.06
N CYS A 27 -6.94 7.51 2.95
CA CYS A 27 -7.97 7.13 2.00
C CYS A 27 -9.35 7.45 2.57
N GLU A 28 -9.94 8.55 2.11
CA GLU A 28 -11.31 8.98 2.51
C GLU A 28 -12.40 7.98 2.07
N PHE A 29 -12.08 7.11 1.12
CA PHE A 29 -12.99 6.08 0.58
C PHE A 29 -12.81 4.70 1.22
N GLU A 30 -11.90 4.58 2.20
CA GLU A 30 -11.53 3.30 2.83
C GLU A 30 -11.26 2.20 1.79
N ALA A 31 -10.69 2.58 0.64
CA ALA A 31 -10.41 1.69 -0.47
C ALA A 31 -9.17 0.81 -0.23
N ILE A 32 -8.52 0.89 0.94
CA ILE A 32 -7.27 0.19 1.22
C ILE A 32 -7.52 -0.84 2.31
N GLU A 33 -7.43 -2.11 1.93
CA GLU A 33 -7.53 -3.25 2.83
C GLU A 33 -6.15 -3.81 3.13
N PHE A 34 -5.94 -4.31 4.35
CA PHE A 34 -4.69 -4.98 4.71
C PHE A 34 -4.85 -6.48 4.60
N SER A 35 -4.23 -7.08 3.59
CA SER A 35 -4.07 -8.54 3.51
C SER A 35 -2.76 -8.92 4.22
N GLY A 36 -2.83 -8.99 5.55
CA GLY A 36 -1.66 -9.26 6.40
C GLY A 36 -0.74 -8.05 6.52
N THR A 37 0.48 -8.15 5.98
CA THR A 37 1.49 -7.07 6.00
C THR A 37 1.49 -6.20 4.74
N LEU A 38 0.70 -6.57 3.73
CA LEU A 38 0.55 -5.87 2.46
C LEU A 38 -0.77 -5.09 2.41
N ALA A 39 -0.66 -3.80 2.11
CA ALA A 39 -1.81 -2.98 1.74
C ALA A 39 -2.27 -3.36 0.33
N ARG A 40 -3.56 -3.62 0.18
CA ARG A 40 -4.24 -3.96 -1.07
C ARG A 40 -5.26 -2.87 -1.35
N VAL A 41 -5.18 -2.26 -2.53
CA VAL A 41 -6.12 -1.22 -2.94
C VAL A 41 -7.27 -1.89 -3.69
N ASN A 42 -8.51 -1.60 -3.28
CA ASN A 42 -9.71 -2.02 -3.98
C ASN A 42 -10.00 -1.01 -5.10
N PRO A 43 -9.86 -1.40 -6.38
CA PRO A 43 -10.05 -0.50 -7.52
C PRO A 43 -11.51 -0.04 -7.68
N GLU A 44 -12.49 -0.77 -7.13
CA GLU A 44 -13.91 -0.39 -7.23
C GLU A 44 -14.24 0.81 -6.33
N LYS A 45 -13.54 0.93 -5.20
CA LYS A 45 -13.68 2.07 -4.27
C LYS A 45 -12.64 3.16 -4.50
N CYS A 46 -11.54 2.84 -5.18
CA CYS A 46 -10.43 3.75 -5.37
C CYS A 46 -10.71 4.72 -6.52
N THR A 47 -10.76 6.01 -6.21
CA THR A 47 -10.96 7.09 -7.19
C THR A 47 -9.66 7.54 -7.88
N LEU A 48 -8.56 6.78 -7.71
CA LEU A 48 -7.21 7.13 -8.18
C LEU A 48 -6.75 8.54 -7.76
N CYS A 49 -7.13 8.98 -6.56
CA CYS A 49 -6.78 10.32 -6.08
C CYS A 49 -5.28 10.57 -5.84
N GLY A 50 -4.43 9.53 -5.85
CA GLY A 50 -2.96 9.64 -5.69
C GLY A 50 -2.46 10.01 -4.29
N LYS A 51 -3.32 10.52 -3.40
CA LYS A 51 -2.95 10.97 -2.03
C LYS A 51 -2.24 9.89 -1.21
N CYS A 52 -2.61 8.62 -1.38
CA CYS A 52 -2.00 7.50 -0.67
C CYS A 52 -0.55 7.23 -1.11
N ALA A 53 -0.23 7.45 -2.39
CA ALA A 53 1.12 7.28 -2.94
C ALA A 53 2.06 8.40 -2.49
N GLU A 54 1.59 9.65 -2.45
CA GLU A 54 2.37 10.80 -1.96
C GLU A 54 2.78 10.65 -0.50
N LYS A 55 1.85 10.16 0.33
CA LYS A 55 2.08 10.00 1.77
C LYS A 55 2.81 8.70 2.12
N CYS A 56 3.00 7.80 1.15
CA CYS A 56 3.69 6.54 1.38
C CYS A 56 5.21 6.77 1.45
N PRO A 57 5.86 6.64 2.63
CA PRO A 57 7.30 6.88 2.75
C PRO A 57 8.12 5.84 1.98
N ALA A 58 7.55 4.65 1.77
CA ALA A 58 8.17 3.59 0.99
C ALA A 58 7.89 3.70 -0.52
N LYS A 59 7.03 4.65 -0.95
CA LYS A 59 6.63 4.88 -2.35
C LYS A 59 6.29 3.60 -3.12
N VAL A 60 5.59 2.69 -2.47
CA VAL A 60 5.29 1.34 -2.99
C VAL A 60 3.98 1.28 -3.75
N ILE A 61 3.17 2.32 -3.62
CA ILE A 61 1.86 2.43 -4.26
C ILE A 61 2.06 3.14 -5.59
N THR A 62 1.88 2.40 -6.68
CA THR A 62 1.85 2.95 -8.04
C THR A 62 0.41 3.05 -8.51
N THR A 63 0.00 4.22 -9.00
CA THR A 63 -1.35 4.50 -9.49
C THR A 63 -1.62 3.99 -10.91
N THR A 64 -0.73 3.19 -11.47
CA THR A 64 -0.89 2.63 -12.81
C THR A 64 -1.82 1.41 -12.76
N PRO A 65 -2.92 1.37 -13.53
CA PRO A 65 -3.62 0.13 -13.79
C PRO A 65 -2.69 -0.80 -14.59
N VAL A 66 -2.49 -2.02 -14.12
CA VAL A 66 -1.96 -3.14 -14.92
C VAL A 66 -3.10 -4.07 -15.27
#